data_AF-A0A7C5Q209-F1
#
_entry.id   AF-A0A7C5Q209-F1
#
_cell.length_a   1.000
_cell.length_b   1.000
_cell.length_c   1.000
_cell.angle_alpha   90.00
_cell.angle_beta   90.00
_cell.angle_gamma   90.00
#
_symmetry.space_group_name_H-M   'P 1'
#
loop_
_entity.id
_entity.type
_entity.pdbx_description
1 polymer ?
#
loop_
_entity_poly.entity_id
_entity_poly.type
_entity_poly.pdbx_seq_one_letter_code
_entity_poly.pdbx_strand_id
1 'polypeptide(L)' 'MSFPCLLSIPHGGILVPPEVKELILLREEDLLRDGDPFTGELYDLPAASVVRMEIARAVVDVNRAPG' A
#
# COMPACT_ATOMS: atom_id res chain seq x y z
N MET A 1 -0.88 15.08 -21.14
CA MET A 1 -0.15 16.02 -20.25
C MET A 1 -0.28 15.49 -18.84
N SER A 2 0.81 15.43 -18.08
CA SER A 2 0.79 15.06 -16.66
C SER A 2 0.84 16.29 -15.77
N PHE A 3 0.25 16.18 -14.58
CA PHE A 3 0.43 17.15 -13.50
C PHE A 3 1.85 17.06 -12.94
N PRO A 4 2.48 18.19 -12.53
CA PRO A 4 3.82 18.20 -11.95
C PRO A 4 3.80 17.74 -10.48
N CYS A 5 3.18 16.60 -10.21
CA CYS A 5 3.07 16.01 -8.88
C CYS A 5 3.57 14.57 -8.87
N LEU A 6 3.99 14.12 -7.68
CA LEU A 6 4.25 12.72 -7.36
C LEU A 6 3.09 12.21 -6.51
N LEU A 7 2.56 11.03 -6.86
CA LEU A 7 1.63 10.30 -6.02
C LEU A 7 2.36 9.21 -5.26
N SER A 8 2.18 9.17 -3.95
CA SER A 8 2.65 8.10 -3.08
C SER A 8 1.44 7.39 -2.49
N ILE A 9 1.35 6.07 -2.70
CA ILE A 9 0.27 5.22 -2.21
C ILE A 9 0.90 4.16 -1.30
N PRO A 10 1.11 4.48 -0.01
CA PRO A 10 1.87 3.65 0.92
C PRO A 10 1.08 2.47 1.50
N HIS A 11 -0.26 2.50 1.47
CA HIS A 11 -1.10 1.47 2.11
C HIS A 11 -2.18 0.89 1.19
N GLY A 12 -2.04 1.02 -0.13
CA GLY A 12 -2.99 0.44 -1.09
C GLY A 12 -2.80 -1.07 -1.31
N GLY A 13 -1.68 -1.63 -0.86
CA GLY A 13 -1.33 -3.03 -1.02
C GLY A 13 -1.99 -3.96 0.01
N ILE A 14 -2.20 -5.22 -0.39
CA ILE A 14 -2.71 -6.30 0.46
C ILE A 14 -1.81 -7.54 0.46
N LEU A 15 -0.67 -7.51 -0.26
CA LEU A 15 0.18 -8.68 -0.39
C LEU A 15 0.92 -8.98 0.92
N VAL A 16 0.99 -10.26 1.26
CA VAL A 16 1.83 -10.77 2.35
C VAL A 16 2.99 -11.56 1.72
N PRO A 17 4.25 -11.13 1.89
CA PRO A 17 5.40 -11.85 1.36
C PRO A 17 5.50 -13.29 1.92
N PRO A 18 5.89 -14.29 1.12
CA PRO A 18 6.04 -15.68 1.57
C PRO A 18 6.93 -15.85 2.82
N GLU A 19 7.96 -15.02 2.95
CA GLU A 19 8.95 -15.05 4.04
C GLU A 19 8.34 -14.80 5.42
N VAL A 20 7.22 -14.08 5.46
CA VAL A 20 6.51 -13.69 6.69
C VAL A 20 5.10 -14.24 6.76
N LYS A 21 4.69 -15.05 5.78
CA LYS A 21 3.31 -15.56 5.68
C LYS A 21 2.88 -16.35 6.92
N GLU A 22 3.77 -17.14 7.49
CA GLU A 22 3.51 -17.93 8.71
C GLU A 22 3.47 -17.09 9.99
N LEU A 23 3.89 -15.81 9.92
CA LEU A 23 3.82 -14.85 11.03
C LEU A 23 2.52 -14.03 11.03
N ILE A 24 1.74 -14.11 9.94
CA ILE A 24 0.49 -13.38 9.76
C ILE A 24 -0.68 -14.24 10.24
N LEU A 25 -1.45 -13.70 11.19
CA LEU A 25 -2.73 -14.26 11.63
C LEU A 25 -3.94 -13.63 10.92
N LEU A 26 -3.72 -12.54 10.19
CA LEU A 26 -4.75 -11.78 9.50
C LEU A 26 -5.19 -12.48 8.23
N ARG A 27 -6.50 -12.51 8.00
CA ARG A 27 -7.07 -12.94 6.72
C ARG A 27 -7.01 -11.79 5.72
N GLU A 28 -7.18 -12.09 4.45
CA GLU A 28 -7.18 -11.07 3.37
C GLU A 28 -8.18 -9.93 3.63
N GLU A 29 -9.37 -10.26 4.14
CA GLU A 29 -10.40 -9.30 4.54
C GLU A 29 -9.93 -8.34 5.64
N ASP A 30 -9.12 -8.84 6.58
CA ASP A 30 -8.59 -8.05 7.68
C ASP A 30 -7.50 -7.08 7.14
N LEU A 31 -6.65 -7.57 6.22
CA LEU A 31 -5.65 -6.74 5.53
C LEU A 31 -6.29 -5.62 4.70
N LEU A 32 -7.38 -5.94 3.99
CA LEU A 32 -8.12 -4.95 3.19
C LEU A 32 -8.76 -3.86 4.07
N ARG A 33 -9.25 -4.23 5.26
CA ARG A 33 -9.89 -3.28 6.20
C ARG A 33 -8.88 -2.41 6.95
N ASP A 34 -7.66 -2.90 7.17
CA ASP A 34 -6.59 -2.16 7.85
C ASP A 34 -5.86 -1.18 6.91
N GLY A 35 -5.81 -1.48 5.61
CA GLY A 35 -5.19 -0.64 4.58
C GLY A 35 -6.04 0.57 4.16
N ASP A 36 -5.55 1.24 3.11
CA ASP A 36 -6.26 2.30 2.40
C ASP A 36 -6.69 1.77 1.01
N PRO A 37 -7.65 0.81 0.94
CA PRO A 37 -7.96 0.10 -0.29
C PRO A 37 -8.50 1.04 -1.37
N PHE A 38 -8.26 0.69 -2.63
CA PHE A 38 -8.71 1.43 -3.81
C PHE A 38 -8.15 2.86 -3.96
N THR A 39 -7.20 3.27 -3.12
CA THR A 39 -6.56 4.60 -3.24
C THR A 39 -5.80 4.76 -4.56
N GLY A 40 -5.30 3.66 -5.14
CA GLY A 40 -4.68 3.68 -6.46
C GLY A 40 -5.65 4.08 -7.56
N GLU A 41 -6.88 3.58 -7.50
CA GLU A 41 -7.96 3.81 -8.45
C GLU A 41 -8.66 5.15 -8.21
N LEU A 42 -8.90 5.51 -6.94
CA LEU A 42 -9.51 6.79 -6.56
C LEU A 42 -8.65 7.99 -6.96
N TYR A 43 -7.33 7.84 -6.92
CA TYR A 43 -6.36 8.89 -7.26
C TYR A 43 -5.61 8.61 -8.57
N ASP A 44 -6.19 7.84 -9.49
CA ASP A 44 -5.60 7.51 -10.81
C ASP A 44 -5.61 8.71 -11.78
N LEU A 45 -4.95 9.80 -11.36
CA LEU A 45 -4.75 11.01 -12.14
C LEU A 45 -3.37 10.96 -12.83
N PRO A 46 -3.21 11.64 -13.97
CA PRO A 46 -1.96 11.62 -14.73
C PRO A 46 -0.86 12.42 -14.00
N ALA A 47 -0.22 11.80 -13.02
CA ALA A 47 0.89 12.37 -12.27
C ALA A 47 2.22 12.24 -13.02
N ALA A 48 3.22 13.06 -12.66
CA ALA A 48 4.56 12.93 -13.20
C ALA A 48 5.26 11.65 -12.73
N SER A 49 4.89 11.14 -11.54
CA SER A 49 5.34 9.85 -11.02
C SER A 49 4.31 9.28 -10.05
N VAL A 50 4.27 7.95 -9.96
CA VAL A 50 3.43 7.22 -9.00
C VAL A 50 4.29 6.15 -8.34
N VAL A 51 4.31 6.14 -7.02
CA VAL A 51 5.00 5.14 -6.19
C VAL A 51 3.95 4.41 -5.38
N ARG A 52 3.90 3.08 -5.51
CA ARG A 52 2.89 2.22 -4.88
C ARG A 52 3.58 1.17 -4.03
N MET A 53 3.03 0.91 -2.84
CA MET A 53 3.40 -0.23 -2.01
C MET A 53 2.37 -1.33 -2.22
N GLU A 54 2.82 -2.50 -2.69
CA GLU A 54 1.94 -3.66 -2.93
C GLU A 54 1.77 -4.54 -1.68
N ILE A 55 2.73 -4.46 -0.75
CA ILE A 55 2.71 -5.20 0.51
C ILE A 55 1.75 -4.52 1.50
N ALA A 56 0.98 -5.34 2.23
CA ALA A 56 0.08 -4.86 3.27
C ALA A 56 0.85 -4.11 4.36
N ARG A 57 0.30 -2.97 4.79
CA ARG A 57 0.91 -2.14 5.86
C ARG A 57 1.14 -2.89 7.17
N ALA A 58 0.31 -3.91 7.44
CA ALA A 58 0.43 -4.78 8.61
C ALA A 58 1.75 -5.57 8.64
N VAL A 59 2.40 -5.76 7.49
CA VAL A 59 3.74 -6.34 7.38
C VAL A 59 4.81 -5.26 7.58
N VAL A 60 4.69 -4.15 6.86
CA VAL A 60 5.58 -2.99 6.99
C VAL A 60 4.85 -1.71 6.59
N ASP A 61 4.82 -0.73 7.50
CA ASP A 61 4.23 0.58 7.25
C ASP A 61 5.33 1.55 6.80
N VAL A 62 5.40 1.80 5.49
CA VAL A 62 6.38 2.72 4.88
C VAL A 62 6.08 4.20 5.15
N ASN A 63 4.95 4.50 5.81
CA ASN A 63 4.57 5.82 6.30
C ASN A 63 4.81 5.96 7.82
N ARG A 64 5.71 5.14 8.37
CA ARG A 64 6.20 5.22 9.74
C ARG A 64 7.72 5.18 9.74
N ALA A 65 8.33 5.99 10.61
CA ALA A 65 9.77 5.95 10.82
C ALA A 65 10.14 4.65 11.57
N PRO A 66 11.34 4.08 11.32
CA PRO A 66 11.88 3.03 12.17
C PRO A 66 12.07 3.56 13.59
N GLY A 67 11.75 2.73 14.59
CA GLY A 67 11.98 3.02 16.01
C GLY A 67 13.42 2.84 16.44
#